data_AF-A0A8T7EAN3-F1
#
_entry.id   AF-A0A8T7EAN3-F1
#
_cell.length_a   1.000
_cell.length_b   1.000
_cell.length_c   1.000
_cell.angle_alpha   90.00
_cell.angle_beta   90.00
_cell.angle_gamma   90.00
#
_symmetry.space_group_name_H-M   'P 1'
#
loop_
_entity.id
_entity.type
_entity.pdbx_description
1 polymer ?
#
loop_
_entity_poly.entity_id
_entity_poly.type
_entity_poly.pdbx_seq_one_letter_code
_entity_poly.pdbx_strand_id
1 'polypeptide(L)' 'MMQKRKQYNQQFKFKIALEAAKGVKTINQIASENSLHPNQVSQWKKQLLDEGPTLFNGQHVRHAARLFI' A
#
# COMPACT_ATOMS: atom_id res chain seq x y z
N MET A 1 5.96 24.29 3.71
CA MET A 1 4.59 24.06 4.23
C MET A 1 4.43 22.58 4.52
N MET A 2 4.12 22.18 5.75
CA MET A 2 3.99 20.77 6.13
C MET A 2 2.73 20.16 5.51
N GLN A 3 2.88 19.39 4.42
CA GLN A 3 1.77 18.62 3.87
C GLN A 3 1.29 17.62 4.92
N LYS A 4 0.05 17.81 5.39
CA LYS A 4 -0.63 16.92 6.33
C LYS A 4 -0.74 15.55 5.66
N ARG A 5 0.02 14.56 6.15
CA ARG A 5 0.01 13.19 5.60
C ARG A 5 -1.42 12.64 5.68
N LYS A 6 -2.09 12.47 4.54
CA LYS A 6 -3.41 11.79 4.49
C LYS A 6 -3.22 10.37 5.02
N GLN A 7 -3.90 10.04 6.12
CA GLN A 7 -3.91 8.69 6.65
C GLN A 7 -4.95 7.87 5.89
N TYR A 8 -4.49 6.86 5.15
CA TYR A 8 -5.37 5.89 4.50
C TYR A 8 -5.56 4.68 5.41
N ASN A 9 -6.80 4.21 5.52
CA ASN A 9 -7.13 2.99 6.27
C ASN A 9 -6.37 1.78 5.68
N GLN A 10 -5.99 0.82 6.54
CA GLN A 10 -5.27 -0.39 6.16
C GLN A 10 -6.02 -1.20 5.09
N GLN A 11 -7.35 -1.31 5.23
CA GLN A 11 -8.21 -1.98 4.23
C GLN A 11 -8.17 -1.30 2.87
N PHE A 12 -8.07 0.03 2.84
CA PHE A 12 -7.98 0.79 1.59
C PHE A 12 -6.64 0.52 0.90
N LYS A 13 -5.52 0.60 1.64
CA LYS A 13 -4.20 0.29 1.11
C LYS A 13 -4.13 -1.14 0.59
N PHE A 14 -4.70 -2.10 1.33
CA PHE A 14 -4.77 -3.50 0.92
C PHE A 14 -5.56 -3.69 -0.37
N LYS A 15 -6.74 -3.05 -0.51
CA LYS A 15 -7.54 -3.10 -1.74
C LYS A 15 -6.77 -2.57 -2.95
N ILE A 16 -6.13 -1.40 -2.81
CA ILE A 16 -5.35 -0.77 -3.88
C ILE A 16 -4.14 -1.62 -4.26
N ALA A 17 -3.42 -2.15 -3.26
CA ALA A 17 -2.29 -3.04 -3.49
C ALA A 17 -2.70 -4.33 -4.20
N LEU A 18 -3.86 -4.92 -3.82
CA LEU A 18 -4.41 -6.10 -4.48
C LEU A 18 -4.79 -5.81 -5.93
N GLU A 19 -5.43 -4.67 -6.19
CA GLU A 19 -5.82 -4.27 -7.55
C GLU A 19 -4.59 -4.07 -8.44
N ALA A 20 -3.53 -3.45 -7.89
CA ALA A 20 -2.25 -3.29 -8.56
C ALA A 20 -1.46 -4.62 -8.71
N ALA A 21 -1.66 -5.58 -7.80
CA ALA A 21 -1.06 -6.91 -7.87
C ALA A 21 -1.77 -7.81 -8.89
N LYS A 22 -3.10 -7.70 -9.00
CA LYS A 22 -3.93 -8.42 -9.99
C LYS A 22 -3.64 -8.00 -11.43
N GLY A 23 -3.13 -6.78 -11.64
CA GLY A 23 -2.72 -6.30 -12.97
C GLY A 23 -3.87 -5.98 -13.93
N VAL A 24 -5.12 -5.98 -13.46
CA VAL A 24 -6.31 -5.63 -14.26
C VAL A 24 -6.27 -4.16 -14.70
N LYS A 25 -5.73 -3.29 -13.85
CA LYS A 25 -5.53 -1.87 -14.13
C LYS A 25 -4.06 -1.52 -13.93
N THR A 26 -3.58 -0.56 -14.73
CA THR A 26 -2.22 -0.04 -14.56
C THR A 26 -2.12 0.78 -13.28
N ILE A 27 -0.91 0.87 -12.71
CA ILE A 27 -0.63 1.67 -11.51
C ILE A 27 -1.08 3.12 -11.70
N ASN A 28 -0.90 3.67 -12.90
CA ASN A 28 -1.30 5.03 -13.23
C ASN A 28 -2.83 5.19 -13.25
N GLN A 29 -3.58 4.23 -13.80
CA GLN A 29 -5.05 4.28 -13.77
C GLN A 29 -5.59 4.17 -12.34
N ILE A 30 -5.07 3.23 -11.54
CA ILE A 30 -5.47 3.07 -10.14
C ILE A 30 -5.16 4.35 -9.35
N ALA A 31 -4.01 4.95 -9.61
CA ALA A 31 -3.59 6.20 -9.01
C ALA A 31 -4.54 7.35 -9.37
N SER A 32 -4.87 7.52 -10.66
CA SER A 32 -5.80 8.54 -11.12
C SER A 32 -7.22 8.37 -10.56
N GLU A 33 -7.78 7.17 -10.60
CA GLU A 33 -9.13 6.87 -10.10
C GLU A 33 -9.27 7.12 -8.59
N ASN A 34 -8.20 6.85 -7.82
CA ASN A 34 -8.22 6.98 -6.37
C ASN A 34 -7.56 8.28 -5.88
N SER A 35 -7.22 9.21 -6.78
CA SER A 35 -6.50 10.45 -6.46
C SER A 35 -5.22 10.22 -5.63
N LEU A 36 -4.50 9.14 -5.96
CA LEU A 36 -3.23 8.74 -5.35
C LEU A 36 -2.08 9.08 -6.28
N HIS A 37 -0.88 9.14 -5.72
CA HIS A 37 0.33 9.23 -6.52
C HIS A 37 0.77 7.82 -6.95
N PRO A 38 1.20 7.58 -8.21
CA PRO A 38 1.66 6.26 -8.68
C PRO A 38 2.68 5.60 -7.77
N ASN A 39 3.65 6.36 -7.24
CA ASN A 39 4.62 5.86 -6.26
C ASN A 39 3.99 5.27 -4.99
N GLN A 40 2.87 5.81 -4.50
CA GLN A 40 2.17 5.27 -3.32
C GLN A 40 1.56 3.90 -3.63
N VAL A 41 0.95 3.77 -4.81
CA VAL A 41 0.37 2.50 -5.28
C VAL A 41 1.46 1.45 -5.46
N SER A 42 2.60 1.80 -6.06
CA SER A 42 3.76 0.92 -6.17
C SER A 42 4.31 0.49 -4.81
N GLN A 43 4.40 1.42 -3.85
CA GLN A 43 4.87 1.13 -2.50
C GLN A 43 3.93 0.16 -1.78
N TRP A 44 2.61 0.36 -1.86
CA TRP A 44 1.64 -0.53 -1.22
C TRP A 44 1.59 -1.90 -1.90
N LYS A 45 1.73 -1.98 -3.23
CA LYS A 45 1.90 -3.25 -3.94
C LYS A 45 3.10 -4.03 -3.41
N LYS A 46 4.25 -3.36 -3.23
CA LYS A 46 5.44 -3.99 -2.66
C LYS A 46 5.21 -4.44 -1.23
N GLN A 47 4.64 -3.59 -0.38
CA GLN A 47 4.29 -3.95 1.00
C GLN A 47 3.38 -5.19 1.06
N LEU A 48 2.37 -5.28 0.19
CA LEU A 48 1.50 -6.45 0.12
C LEU A 48 2.26 -7.74 -0.23
N LEU A 49 3.22 -7.67 -1.14
CA LEU A 49 4.03 -8.82 -1.55
C LEU A 49 5.06 -9.20 -0.48
N ASP A 50 5.63 -8.23 0.22
CA ASP A 50 6.61 -8.46 1.29
C ASP A 50 5.92 -8.97 2.58
N GLU A 51 4.76 -8.41 2.94
CA GLU A 51 3.97 -8.80 4.13
C GLU A 51 3.11 -10.04 3.88
N GLY A 52 2.71 -10.31 2.64
CA GLY A 52 1.86 -11.44 2.26
C GLY A 52 2.35 -12.79 2.80
N PRO A 53 3.62 -13.19 2.59
CA PRO A 53 4.20 -14.40 3.16
C PRO A 53 4.20 -14.40 4.69
N THR A 54 4.40 -13.25 5.33
CA THR A 54 4.42 -13.13 6.80
C THR A 54 3.05 -13.38 7.43
N LEU A 55 1.95 -13.08 6.71
CA LEU A 55 0.58 -13.36 7.16
C LEU A 55 0.32 -14.86 7.31
N PHE A 56 0.96 -15.70 6.48
CA PHE A 56 0.81 -17.16 6.54
C PHE A 56 1.77 -17.83 7.53
N ASN A 57 2.79 -17.11 8.03
CA ASN A 57 3.82 -17.66 8.90
C ASN A 57 3.47 -17.58 10.41
N GLY A 58 2.23 -17.26 10.77
CA GLY A 58 1.72 -17.26 12.15
C GLY A 58 2.32 -16.19 13.09
N GLN A 59 3.37 -15.49 12.68
CA GLN A 59 3.96 -14.38 13.42
C GLN A 59 3.39 -13.06 12.92
N HIS A 60 2.40 -12.54 13.64
CA HIS A 60 1.92 -11.17 13.52
C HIS A 60 3.02 -10.20 13.98
N VAL A 61 4.07 -10.05 13.16
CA VAL A 61 5.06 -9.00 13.34
C VAL A 61 4.38 -7.67 13.09
N ARG A 62 4.03 -7.00 14.18
CA ARG A 62 3.62 -5.60 14.17
C ARG A 62 4.77 -4.83 13.51
N HIS A 63 4.69 -4.57 12.21
CA HIS A 63 5.55 -3.60 11.55
C HIS A 63 5.10 -2.22 12.06
N ALA A 64 5.48 -1.93 13.31
CA ALA A 64 5.47 -0.60 13.85
C ALA A 64 6.36 0.23 12.94
N ALA A 65 5.69 1.10 12.18
CA ALA A 65 6.23 2.14 11.35
C ALA A 65 7.66 2.55 11.76
N ARG A 66 8.65 2.01 11.05
CA ARG A 66 10.01 2.54 11.11
C ARG A 66 9.96 3.92 10.47
N LEU A 67 9.98 4.92 11.35
CA LEU A 67 10.73 6.17 11.24
C LEU A 67 10.74 6.81 9.84
N PHE A 68 9.85 7.77 9.64
CA PHE A 68 10.13 8.93 8.80
C PHE A 68 10.03 10.17 9.68
N ILE A 69 11.13 10.45 10.39
CA ILE A 69 11.58 11.82 10.68
C ILE A 69 12.36 12.27 9.46
#